data_AF-A0A1Y4WGF4-F1
#
_entry.id   AF-A0A1Y4WGF4-F1
#
_cell.length_a   1.000
_cell.length_b   1.000
_cell.length_c   1.000
_cell.angle_alpha   90.00
_cell.angle_beta   90.00
_cell.angle_gamma   90.00
#
_symmetry.space_group_name_H-M   'P 1'
#
loop_
_entity.id
_entity.type
_entity.pdbx_description
1 polymer ?
#
loop_
_entity_poly.entity_id
_entity_poly.type
_entity_poly.pdbx_seq_one_letter_code
_entity_poly.pdbx_strand_id
1 'polypeptide(L)'
;MMKRPAVRITLIDRLGRCGCHRGHKVGDSYDFDTQRGQLCPMAMHVAFPYVDILRYGGAIPGQPEGTATFCCPDVDTINVFKIEVEK
;
A
#
# COMPACT_ATOMS: atom_id res chain seq x y z
N MET A 1 15.28 -20.04 -9.77
CA MET A 1 14.27 -19.56 -8.78
C MET A 1 13.63 -18.32 -9.40
N MET A 2 12.32 -18.32 -9.68
CA MET A 2 11.67 -17.12 -10.21
C MET A 2 11.81 -15.99 -9.19
N LYS A 3 12.30 -14.82 -9.63
CA LYS A 3 12.44 -13.66 -8.76
C LYS A 3 11.03 -13.21 -8.38
N ARG A 4 10.76 -13.06 -7.08
CA ARG A 4 9.49 -12.52 -6.61
C ARG A 4 9.31 -11.12 -7.21
N PRO A 5 8.13 -10.78 -7.77
CA PRO A 5 7.88 -9.44 -8.28
C PRO A 5 8.08 -8.40 -7.17
N ALA A 6 8.79 -7.32 -7.49
CA ALA A 6 8.93 -6.19 -6.58
C ALA A 6 7.57 -5.49 -6.45
N VAL A 7 7.30 -4.93 -5.27
CA VAL A 7 6.01 -4.31 -4.96
C VAL A 7 6.27 -2.97 -4.31
N ARG A 8 5.71 -1.92 -4.90
CA ARG A 8 5.80 -0.55 -4.42
C ARG A 8 4.47 -0.10 -3.84
N ILE A 9 4.52 0.55 -2.68
CA ILE A 9 3.36 1.11 -1.98
C ILE A 9 3.56 2.62 -1.91
N THR A 10 2.68 3.40 -2.54
CA THR A 10 2.78 4.86 -2.59
C THR A 10 1.56 5.49 -1.95
N LEU A 11 1.76 6.44 -1.05
CA LEU A 11 0.68 7.25 -0.49
C LEU A 11 0.27 8.29 -1.55
N ILE A 12 -0.94 8.17 -2.08
CA ILE A 12 -1.42 8.96 -3.21
C ILE A 12 -2.42 10.05 -2.82
N ASP A 13 -3.09 9.89 -1.69
CA ASP A 13 -4.05 10.89 -1.18
C ASP A 13 -4.22 10.76 0.34
N ARG A 14 -4.79 11.79 0.96
CA ARG A 14 -5.21 11.76 2.36
C ARG A 14 -6.56 12.44 2.52
N LEU A 15 -7.54 11.68 2.98
CA LEU A 15 -8.86 12.14 3.35
C LEU A 15 -8.99 12.23 4.88
N GLY A 16 -10.02 12.92 5.36
CA GLY A 16 -10.29 13.09 6.80
C GLY A 16 -9.87 14.45 7.35
N ARG A 17 -10.17 14.65 8.64
CA ARG A 17 -9.97 15.95 9.32
C ARG A 17 -8.60 16.05 10.00
N CYS A 18 -7.94 14.93 10.21
CA CYS A 18 -6.69 14.83 10.96
C CYS A 18 -5.51 14.44 10.04
N GLY A 19 -4.31 14.79 10.49
CA GLY A 19 -3.07 14.36 9.85
C GLY A 19 -2.61 13.00 10.37
N CYS A 20 -1.76 12.31 9.59
CA CYS A 20 -1.24 11.01 9.99
C CYS A 20 -0.38 11.09 11.25
N HIS A 21 -0.75 10.34 12.28
CA HIS A 21 0.00 10.25 13.55
C HIS A 21 1.43 9.72 13.38
N ARG A 22 1.67 8.86 12.37
CA ARG A 22 3.01 8.35 12.04
C ARG A 22 3.84 9.36 11.23
N GLY A 23 3.20 10.39 10.68
CA GLY A 23 3.87 11.44 9.89
C GLY A 23 3.95 11.18 8.39
N HIS A 24 3.25 10.17 7.86
CA HIS A 24 3.21 9.86 6.42
C HIS A 24 2.60 11.02 5.60
N LYS A 25 3.12 11.23 4.40
CA LYS A 25 2.75 12.31 3.47
C LYS A 25 2.46 11.77 2.08
N VAL A 26 1.61 12.49 1.34
CA VAL A 26 1.34 12.20 -0.08
C VAL A 26 2.65 12.31 -0.85
N GLY A 27 2.93 11.29 -1.67
CA GLY A 27 4.19 11.13 -2.39
C GLY A 27 5.18 10.18 -1.71
N ASP A 28 5.01 9.85 -0.43
CA ASP A 28 5.83 8.83 0.22
C ASP A 28 5.65 7.48 -0.48
N SER A 29 6.75 6.81 -0.78
CA SER A 29 6.76 5.54 -1.51
C SER A 29 7.70 4.54 -0.84
N TYR A 30 7.25 3.30 -0.74
CA TYR A 30 7.92 2.25 0.02
C TYR A 30 8.05 0.99 -0.82
N ASP A 31 9.26 0.44 -0.87
CA ASP A 31 9.50 -0.93 -1.30
C ASP A 31 9.02 -1.91 -0.22
N PHE A 32 8.17 -2.86 -0.59
CA PHE A 32 7.55 -3.77 0.36
C PHE A 32 8.55 -4.72 1.04
N ASP A 33 9.59 -5.13 0.33
CA ASP A 33 10.52 -6.14 0.85
C ASP A 33 11.56 -5.55 1.79
N THR A 34 11.96 -4.30 1.55
CA THR A 34 13.04 -3.62 2.27
C THR A 34 12.57 -2.50 3.19
N GLN A 35 11.42 -1.87 2.90
CA GLN A 35 10.96 -0.66 3.60
C GLN A 35 9.62 -0.81 4.32
N ARG A 36 8.96 -1.98 4.31
CA ARG A 36 7.66 -2.16 4.99
C ARG A 36 7.64 -1.79 6.49
N GLY A 37 8.79 -1.83 7.17
CA GLY A 37 8.90 -1.40 8.57
C GLY A 37 8.76 0.11 8.78
N GLN A 38 8.86 0.89 7.70
CA GLN A 38 8.67 2.35 7.72
C GLN A 38 7.18 2.73 7.69
N LEU A 39 6.34 1.90 7.05
CA LEU A 39 4.89 2.04 7.12
C LEU A 39 4.38 1.92 8.56
N CYS A 40 3.25 2.56 8.87
CA CYS A 40 2.64 2.36 10.18
C CYS A 40 2.03 0.95 10.24
N PRO A 41 2.00 0.30 11.41
CA PRO A 41 1.45 -1.05 11.54
C PRO A 41 0.01 -1.18 11.03
N MET A 42 -0.81 -0.14 11.20
CA MET A 42 -2.20 -0.10 10.74
C MET A 42 -2.31 -0.14 9.21
N ALA A 43 -1.53 0.68 8.50
CA ALA A 43 -1.51 0.67 7.04
C ALA A 43 -0.93 -0.65 6.51
N MET A 44 0.13 -1.16 7.14
CA MET A 44 0.77 -2.41 6.75
C MET A 44 -0.16 -3.63 6.92
N HIS A 45 -0.96 -3.66 7.99
CA HIS A 45 -1.93 -4.73 8.23
C HIS A 45 -2.97 -4.83 7.11
N VAL A 46 -3.43 -3.69 6.58
CA VAL A 46 -4.34 -3.66 5.43
C VAL A 46 -3.61 -3.93 4.11
N ALA A 47 -2.39 -3.42 3.94
CA ALA A 47 -1.61 -3.60 2.71
C ALA A 47 -1.25 -5.08 2.45
N PHE A 48 -0.87 -5.81 3.50
CA PHE A 48 -0.36 -7.18 3.42
C PHE A 48 -1.20 -8.12 2.53
N PRO A 49 -2.52 -8.29 2.73
CA PRO A 49 -3.32 -9.17 1.89
C PRO A 49 -3.36 -8.75 0.42
N TYR A 50 -3.43 -7.46 0.11
CA TYR A 50 -3.39 -6.99 -1.29
C TYR A 50 -2.05 -7.31 -1.95
N VAL A 51 -0.95 -7.09 -1.23
CA VAL A 51 0.39 -7.40 -1.73
C VAL A 51 0.53 -8.89 -2.00
N ASP A 52 0.10 -9.76 -1.09
CA ASP A 52 0.17 -11.21 -1.29
C ASP A 52 -0.68 -11.67 -2.49
N ILE A 53 -1.92 -11.18 -2.61
CA ILE A 53 -2.78 -11.52 -3.76
C ILE A 53 -2.07 -11.17 -5.08
N LEU A 54 -1.60 -9.92 -5.21
CA LEU A 54 -0.97 -9.45 -6.44
C LEU A 54 0.36 -10.15 -6.72
N ARG A 55 1.17 -10.35 -5.69
CA ARG A 55 2.51 -10.99 -5.80
C ARG A 55 2.43 -12.44 -6.24
N TYR A 56 1.36 -13.15 -5.91
CA TYR A 56 1.14 -14.54 -6.32
C TYR A 56 0.22 -14.68 -7.54
N GLY A 57 0.07 -13.61 -8.33
CA GLY A 57 -0.62 -13.64 -9.63
C GLY A 57 -2.14 -13.50 -9.56
N GLY A 58 -2.69 -13.17 -8.40
CA GLY A 58 -4.09 -12.80 -8.26
C GLY A 58 -4.36 -11.37 -8.72
N ALA A 59 -5.64 -11.02 -8.84
CA ALA A 59 -6.11 -9.70 -9.24
C ALA A 59 -7.14 -9.16 -8.26
N ILE A 60 -7.19 -7.84 -8.11
CA ILE A 60 -8.17 -7.15 -7.27
C ILE A 60 -9.36 -6.74 -8.15
N PRO A 61 -10.61 -7.12 -7.79
CA PRO A 61 -11.79 -6.77 -8.58
C PRO A 61 -11.90 -5.26 -8.81
N GLY A 62 -12.11 -4.86 -10.06
CA GLY A 62 -12.29 -3.46 -10.45
C GLY A 62 -11.03 -2.59 -10.45
N GLN A 63 -9.85 -3.17 -10.22
CA GLN A 63 -8.57 -2.46 -10.28
C GLN A 63 -7.77 -2.88 -11.53
N PRO A 64 -6.92 -2.00 -12.09
CA PRO A 64 -5.98 -2.37 -13.15
C PRO A 64 -5.07 -3.53 -12.74
N GLU A 65 -4.64 -4.32 -13.72
CA GLU A 65 -3.73 -5.46 -13.50
C GLU A 65 -2.48 -5.04 -12.72
N GLY A 66 -2.11 -5.84 -11.71
CA GLY A 66 -0.92 -5.60 -10.90
C GLY A 66 -1.05 -4.43 -9.93
N THR A 67 -2.26 -3.88 -9.73
CA THR A 67 -2.46 -2.73 -8.84
C THR A 67 -3.59 -2.94 -7.83
N ALA A 68 -3.54 -2.18 -6.74
CA ALA A 68 -4.63 -2.06 -5.79
C ALA A 68 -4.63 -0.66 -5.17
N THR A 69 -5.80 -0.16 -4.80
CA THR A 69 -5.91 1.03 -3.95
C THR A 69 -6.57 0.62 -2.63
N PHE A 70 -5.99 1.06 -1.52
CA PHE A 70 -6.52 0.79 -0.17
C PHE A 70 -6.30 2.01 0.72
N CYS A 71 -6.92 2.02 1.91
CA CYS A 71 -6.64 3.02 2.93
C CYS A 71 -6.26 2.40 4.27
N CYS A 72 -5.55 3.16 5.10
CA CYS A 72 -5.33 2.74 6.48
C CYS A 72 -6.65 2.80 7.28
N PRO A 73 -6.83 1.92 8.28
CA PRO A 73 -8.06 1.81 9.05
C PRO A 73 -8.12 2.84 10.19
N ASP A 74 -7.97 4.12 9.84
CA ASP A 74 -8.14 5.27 10.74
C ASP A 74 -9.18 6.20 10.12
N VAL A 75 -10.34 6.31 10.76
CA VAL A 75 -11.50 7.03 10.22
C VAL A 75 -11.31 8.54 10.19
N ASP A 76 -10.46 9.07 11.08
CA ASP A 76 -10.18 10.51 11.16
C ASP A 76 -8.99 10.91 10.27
N THR A 77 -8.13 9.94 9.95
CA THR A 77 -7.00 10.06 9.02
C THR A 77 -6.98 8.93 8.00
N ILE A 78 -7.64 9.13 6.87
CA ILE A 78 -7.71 8.13 5.81
C ILE A 78 -6.58 8.40 4.80
N ASN A 79 -5.39 7.83 5.04
CA ASN A 79 -4.36 7.80 4.00
C ASN A 79 -4.73 6.76 2.94
N VAL A 80 -4.77 7.19 1.68
CA VAL A 80 -5.03 6.36 0.52
C VAL A 80 -3.71 5.98 -0.12
N PHE A 81 -3.48 4.68 -0.27
CA PHE A 81 -2.27 4.11 -0.84
C PHE A 81 -2.58 3.36 -2.13
N LYS A 82 -1.65 3.44 -3.08
CA LYS A 82 -1.62 2.63 -4.29
C LYS A 82 -0.52 1.59 -4.18
N ILE A 83 -0.85 0.34 -4.48
CA ILE A 83 0.08 -0.77 -4.66
C ILE A 83 0.32 -0.95 -6.16
N GLU A 84 1.58 -1.13 -6.54
CA GLU A 84 1.99 -1.44 -7.91
C GLU A 84 3.01 -2.58 -7.89
N VAL A 85 2.72 -3.65 -8.64
CA VAL A 85 3.68 -4.72 -8.93
C VAL A 85 4.58 -4.25 -10.06
N GLU A 86 5.89 -4.27 -9.85
CA GLU A 86 6.87 -3.93 -10.87
C GLU A 86 7.16 -5.16 -11.75
N LYS A 87 7.08 -4.96 -13.07
CA LYS A 87 7.30 -6.02 -14.08
C LYS A 87 8.79 -6.19 -14.39
#